data_AF-A0A7C2TJP7-F1
#
_entry.id   AF-A0A7C2TJP7-F1
#
_cell.length_a   1.000
_cell.length_b   1.000
_cell.length_c   1.000
_cell.angle_alpha   90.00
_cell.angle_beta   90.00
_cell.angle_gamma   90.00
#
_symmetry.space_group_name_H-M   'P 1'
#
loop_
_entity.id
_entity.type
_entity.pdbx_description
1 polymer ?
#
loop_
_entity_poly.entity_id
_entity_poly.type
_entity_poly.pdbx_seq_one_letter_code
_entity_poly.pdbx_strand_id
1 'polypeptide(L)' 'MTDLVRWEYRVQTIGTWLGTKDTDLETTLNAWGEEGWEALAVFQLENSAKIKIVAKRPLTSETRRRRNWPDFG' A
#
# COMPACT_ATOMS: atom_id res chain seq x y z
N MET A 1 25.79 12.39 -5.47
CA MET A 1 24.54 12.27 -6.24
C MET A 1 23.49 11.72 -5.29
N THR A 2 22.57 12.56 -4.84
CA THR A 2 21.57 12.19 -3.83
C THR A 2 20.57 11.24 -4.47
N ASP A 3 20.70 9.95 -4.18
CA ASP A 3 19.68 8.95 -4.50
C ASP A 3 18.45 9.32 -3.67
N LEU A 4 17.57 10.14 -4.26
CA LEU A 4 16.31 10.53 -3.64
C LEU A 4 15.52 9.24 -3.50
N VAL A 5 15.47 8.69 -2.28
CA VAL A 5 14.61 7.56 -1.93
C VAL A 5 13.19 7.93 -2.33
N ARG A 6 12.73 7.39 -3.45
CA ARG A 6 11.36 7.59 -3.93
C ARG A 6 10.48 6.63 -3.16
N TRP A 7 9.33 7.11 -2.72
CA TRP A 7 8.34 6.29 -2.03
C TRP A 7 7.17 6.09 -2.96
N GLU A 8 6.70 4.85 -3.05
CA GLU A 8 5.40 4.56 -3.65
C GLU A 8 4.36 4.61 -2.53
N TYR A 9 3.25 5.30 -2.77
CA TYR A 9 2.15 5.40 -1.80
C TYR A 9 0.93 4.66 -2.33
N ARG A 10 0.35 3.81 -1.51
CA ARG A 10 -0.88 3.07 -1.80
C ARG A 10 -1.95 3.49 -0.80
N VAL A 11 -3.14 3.77 -1.30
CA VAL A 11 -4.31 4.08 -0.48
C VAL A 11 -5.40 3.09 -0.84
N GLN A 12 -5.92 2.37 0.15
CA GLN A 12 -7.03 1.45 -0.05
C GLN A 12 -8.09 1.69 1.02
N THR A 13 -9.35 1.68 0.60
CA THR A 13 -10.48 1.73 1.53
C THR A 13 -11.07 0.34 1.62
N ILE A 14 -10.95 -0.27 2.79
CA ILE A 14 -11.47 -1.60 3.11
C ILE A 14 -12.73 -1.39 3.94
N GLY A 15 -13.78 -2.14 3.62
CA GLY A 15 -15.02 -2.10 4.38
C GLY A 15 -16.25 -2.21 3.49
N THR A 16 -17.21 -2.99 3.96
CA THR A 16 -18.53 -3.09 3.35
C THR A 16 -19.48 -2.12 4.04
N TRP A 17 -20.62 -1.83 3.42
CA TRP A 17 -21.73 -1.09 4.05
C TRP A 17 -22.11 -1.64 5.45
N LEU A 18 -21.90 -2.95 5.68
CA LEU A 18 -22.21 -3.66 6.92
C LEU A 18 -21.10 -3.59 7.98
N GLY A 19 -19.91 -3.08 7.67
CA GLY A 19 -18.76 -3.14 8.56
C GLY A 19 -17.46 -3.50 7.86
N THR A 20 -16.36 -3.15 8.52
CA THR A 20 -15.03 -3.71 8.24
C THR A 20 -14.76 -4.73 9.34
N LYS A 21 -14.54 -5.99 8.95
CA LYS A 21 -14.10 -7.00 9.92
C LYS A 21 -12.60 -6.85 10.14
N ASP A 22 -12.18 -7.02 11.39
CA ASP A 22 -10.76 -6.97 11.76
C ASP A 22 -9.94 -8.03 11.00
N THR A 23 -10.55 -9.17 10.66
CA THR A 23 -9.92 -10.25 9.88
C THR A 23 -9.60 -9.83 8.43
N ASP A 24 -10.48 -9.08 7.78
CA ASP A 24 -10.23 -8.56 6.41
C ASP A 24 -9.11 -7.51 6.43
N LEU A 25 -9.09 -6.68 7.48
CA LEU A 25 -8.04 -5.69 7.72
C LEU A 25 -6.68 -6.38 7.93
N GLU A 26 -6.63 -7.37 8.83
CA GLU A 26 -5.42 -8.14 9.14
C GLU A 26 -4.90 -8.90 7.91
N THR A 27 -5.79 -9.55 7.14
CA THR A 27 -5.42 -10.25 5.90
C THR A 27 -4.78 -9.29 4.90
N THR A 28 -5.34 -8.09 4.77
CA THR A 28 -4.82 -7.09 3.83
C THR A 28 -3.48 -6.52 4.29
N LEU A 29 -3.34 -6.23 5.58
CA LEU A 29 -2.08 -5.74 6.14
C LEU A 29 -0.97 -6.77 6.05
N ASN A 30 -1.27 -8.06 6.27
CA ASN A 30 -0.30 -9.14 6.09
C ASN A 30 0.14 -9.27 4.63
N ALA A 31 -0.80 -9.30 3.68
CA ALA A 31 -0.47 -9.35 2.25
C ALA A 31 0.38 -8.14 1.83
N TRP A 32 0.07 -6.95 2.34
CA TRP A 32 0.86 -5.74 2.12
C TRP A 32 2.27 -5.85 2.71
N GLY A 33 2.40 -6.39 3.92
CA GLY A 33 3.70 -6.68 4.52
C GLY A 33 4.55 -7.62 3.67
N GLU A 34 3.95 -8.69 3.13
CA GLU A 34 4.61 -9.62 2.20
C GLU A 34 5.05 -8.95 0.88
N GLU A 35 4.24 -8.02 0.37
CA GLU A 35 4.55 -7.19 -0.81
C GLU A 35 5.60 -6.08 -0.52
N GLY A 36 6.00 -5.90 0.74
CA GLY A 36 6.94 -4.85 1.17
C GLY A 36 6.33 -3.47 1.34
N TRP A 37 5.01 -3.40 1.55
CA TRP A 37 4.28 -2.18 1.90
C TRP A 37 4.22 -2.00 3.43
N GLU A 38 4.55 -0.80 3.87
CA GLU A 38 4.47 -0.37 5.27
C GLU A 38 3.22 0.50 5.46
N ALA A 39 2.28 0.04 6.29
CA ALA A 39 1.10 0.83 6.65
C ALA A 39 1.51 2.06 7.49
N LEU A 40 1.19 3.24 6.98
CA LEU A 40 1.49 4.53 7.60
C LEU A 40 0.37 5.01 8.50
N ALA A 41 -0.87 4.89 8.02
CA ALA A 41 -2.02 5.47 8.68
C ALA A 41 -3.27 4.68 8.37
N VAL A 42 -4.13 4.56 9.37
CA VAL A 42 -5.43 3.91 9.28
C VAL A 42 -6.46 4.94 9.73
N PHE A 43 -7.36 5.30 8.83
CA PHE A 43 -8.42 6.29 9.06
C PHE A 43 -9.77 5.59 9.00
N GLN A 44 -10.58 5.72 10.03
CA GLN A 44 -12.00 5.38 9.93
C GLN A 44 -12.72 6.54 9.24
N LEU A 45 -13.51 6.27 8.20
CA LEU A 45 -14.31 7.32 7.59
C LEU A 45 -15.45 7.70 8.55
N GLU A 46 -15.49 8.95 9.00
CA GLU A 46 -16.62 9.46 9.76
C GLU A 46 -17.93 9.23 8.99
N ASN A 47 -18.93 8.66 9.68
CA ASN A 47 -20.22 8.21 9.12
C ASN A 47 -20.18 6.98 8.19
N SER A 48 -19.08 6.22 8.15
CA SER A 48 -19.02 4.96 7.41
C SER A 48 -18.29 3.89 8.19
N ALA A 49 -18.76 2.65 8.12
CA ALA A 49 -18.06 1.51 8.73
C ALA A 49 -16.84 1.05 7.90
N LYS A 50 -16.24 1.98 7.15
CA LYS A 50 -15.14 1.77 6.21
C LYS A 50 -13.85 2.33 6.79
N ILE A 51 -12.77 1.59 6.59
CA ILE A 51 -11.43 1.94 7.02
C ILE A 51 -10.58 2.25 5.80
N LYS A 52 -9.97 3.43 5.75
CA LYS A 52 -9.00 3.83 4.75
C LYS A 52 -7.60 3.65 5.31
N ILE A 53 -6.80 2.86 4.63
CA ILE A 53 -5.41 2.60 5.00
C ILE A 53 -4.52 3.27 3.96
N VAL A 54 -3.51 3.96 4.45
CA VAL A 54 -2.42 4.52 3.66
C VAL A 54 -1.18 3.70 3.97
N ALA A 55 -0.53 3.19 2.94
CA ALA A 55 0.75 2.50 3.05
C ALA A 55 1.78 3.14 2.12
N LYS A 56 3.05 2.99 2.46
CA LYS A 56 4.18 3.38 1.61
C LYS A 56 5.12 2.20 1.41
N ARG A 57 5.86 2.22 0.31
CA ARG A 57 6.93 1.26 0.03
C ARG A 57 8.15 2.02 -0.49
N PRO A 58 9.38 1.66 -0.07
CA PRO A 58 10.58 2.23 -0.66
C PRO A 58 10.73 1.74 -2.11
N LEU A 59 10.80 2.68 -3.05
CA LEU A 59 11.08 2.39 -4.45
C LEU A 59 12.60 2.26 -4.62
N THR A 60 13.18 1.17 -4.09
CA THR A 60 14.61 0.91 -4.24
C THR A 60 14.99 0.76 -5.72
N SER A 61 16.24 1.10 -6.05
CA SER A 61 16.79 1.10 -7.41
C SER A 61 16.59 -0.19 -8.20
N GLU A 62 16.30 -1.32 -7.54
CA GLU A 62 15.94 -2.59 -8.16
C GLU A 62 14.58 -2.55 -8.90
N THR A 63 13.58 -1.86 -8.35
CA THR A 63 12.27 -1.62 -9.03
C THR A 63 12.45 -0.68 -10.22
N ARG A 64 13.36 0.29 -10.10
CA ARG A 64 13.73 1.20 -11.20
C ARG A 64 14.37 0.43 -12.35
N ARG A 65 15.22 -0.56 -12.06
CA ARG A 65 15.90 -1.41 -13.06
C ARG A 65 14.92 -2.32 -13.80
N ARG A 66 13.87 -2.82 -13.15
CA ARG A 66 12.79 -3.57 -13.81
C ARG A 66 11.92 -2.71 -14.74
N ARG A 67 11.74 -1.42 -14.44
CA ARG A 67 10.95 -0.50 -15.29
C ARG A 67 11.75 0.11 -16.45
N ASN A 68 13.07 0.00 -16.40
CA ASN A 68 13.99 0.47 -17.43
C ASN A 68 14.52 -0.67 -18.32
N TRP A 69 13.92 -1.86 -18.30
CA TRP A 69 14.05 -2.74 -19.46
C TRP A 69 13.19 -2.14 -20.57
N PRO A 70 13.78 -1.69 -21.69
CA PRO A 70 13.00 -1.50 -22.89
C PRO A 70 12.37 -2.87 -23.19
N ASP A 71 11.08 -2.84 -23.50
CA ASP A 71 10.41 -3.85 -24.29
C ASP A 71 11.29 -4.08 -25.53
N PHE A 72 12.17 -5.08 -25.46
CA PHE A 72 12.75 -5.68 -26.65
C PHE A 72 11.68 -6.66 -27.11
N GLY A 73 10.97 -6.26 -28.18
CA GLY A 73 9.87 -6.99 -28.78
C GLY A 73 10.21 -8.37 -29.32
#